data_AF-A0A6A5FVZ2-F1
#
_entry.id   AF-A0A6A5FVZ2-F1
#
_cell.length_a   1.000
_cell.length_b   1.000
_cell.length_c   1.000
_cell.angle_alpha   90.00
_cell.angle_beta   90.00
_cell.angle_gamma   90.00
#
_symmetry.space_group_name_H-M   'P 1'
#
loop_
_entity.id
_entity.type
_entity.pdbx_description
1 polymer ?
#
loop_
_entity_poly.entity_id
_entity_poly.type
_entity_poly.pdbx_seq_one_letter_code
_entity_poly.pdbx_strand_id
1 'polypeptide(L)'
;MSSTYDEVITADTVEGKVQQLIAFWAARPAEEIDNDFNFKAGANKDRVDLLNASIAEALSSVFNVPTESIDVEPLSTVQDIINRVNNA
;
A
#
# COMPACT_ATOMS: atom_id res chain seq x y z
N MET A 1 5.31 2.46 -20.67
CA MET A 1 5.27 1.19 -19.91
C MET A 1 4.08 1.32 -18.98
N SER A 2 3.08 0.45 -19.07
CA SER A 2 1.99 0.44 -18.09
C SER A 2 2.59 -0.04 -16.78
N SER A 3 2.49 0.73 -15.71
CA SER A 3 2.92 0.27 -14.40
C SER A 3 1.97 -0.87 -14.01
N THR A 4 2.46 -1.96 -13.42
CA THR A 4 1.62 -3.09 -12.95
C THR A 4 0.43 -2.61 -12.10
N TYR A 5 0.58 -1.44 -11.46
CA TYR A 5 -0.44 -0.79 -10.65
C TYR A 5 -1.55 -0.08 -11.44
N ASP A 6 -1.30 0.40 -12.67
CA ASP A 6 -2.31 1.11 -13.49
C ASP A 6 -3.50 0.21 -13.87
N GLU A 7 -3.28 -1.10 -13.96
CA GLU A 7 -4.34 -2.08 -14.28
C GLU A 7 -5.17 -2.48 -13.06
N VAL A 8 -4.63 -2.31 -11.86
CA VAL A 8 -5.23 -2.79 -10.60
C VAL A 8 -5.81 -1.65 -9.77
N ILE A 9 -5.18 -0.47 -9.82
CA ILE A 9 -5.57 0.70 -9.05
C ILE A 9 -6.41 1.60 -9.95
N THR A 10 -7.72 1.45 -9.83
CA THR A 10 -8.74 2.13 -10.66
C THR A 10 -9.64 3.07 -9.87
N ALA A 11 -9.58 3.04 -8.54
CA ALA A 11 -10.42 3.87 -7.69
C ALA A 11 -10.11 5.37 -7.86
N ASP A 12 -11.14 6.22 -7.73
CA ASP A 12 -10.99 7.68 -7.85
C ASP A 12 -10.45 8.34 -6.58
N THR A 13 -10.65 7.72 -5.41
CA THR A 13 -10.26 8.28 -4.11
C THR A 13 -8.91 7.73 -3.64
N VAL A 14 -8.15 8.52 -2.88
CA VAL A 14 -6.89 8.06 -2.25
C VAL A 14 -7.13 6.81 -1.41
N GLU A 15 -8.19 6.80 -0.60
CA GLU A 15 -8.58 5.65 0.21
C GLU A 15 -8.78 4.39 -0.63
N GLY A 16 -9.62 4.47 -1.68
CA GLY A 16 -9.90 3.31 -2.54
C GLY A 16 -8.65 2.82 -3.28
N LYS A 17 -7.77 3.73 -3.70
CA LYS A 17 -6.51 3.35 -4.35
C LYS A 17 -5.58 2.61 -3.39
N VAL A 18 -5.45 3.09 -2.15
CA VAL A 18 -4.63 2.43 -1.13
C VAL A 18 -5.22 1.08 -0.75
N GLN A 19 -6.55 0.99 -0.57
CA GLN A 19 -7.22 -0.28 -0.30
C GLN A 19 -6.98 -1.29 -1.44
N GLN A 20 -7.10 -0.88 -2.71
CA GLN A 20 -6.79 -1.74 -3.87
C GLN A 20 -5.32 -2.19 -3.90
N LEU A 21 -4.38 -1.29 -3.61
CA LEU A 21 -2.95 -1.63 -3.52
C LEU A 21 -2.70 -2.69 -2.43
N ILE A 22 -3.22 -2.46 -1.22
CA ILE A 22 -3.04 -3.39 -0.10
C ILE A 22 -3.75 -4.72 -0.36
N ALA A 23 -4.95 -4.69 -0.95
CA ALA A 23 -5.70 -5.88 -1.37
C ALA A 23 -4.91 -6.76 -2.34
N PHE A 24 -4.28 -6.14 -3.34
CA PHE A 24 -3.40 -6.82 -4.30
C PHE A 24 -2.26 -7.57 -3.59
N TRP A 25 -1.58 -6.92 -2.65
CA TRP A 25 -0.48 -7.54 -1.88
C TRP A 25 -0.94 -8.60 -0.88
N ALA A 26 -2.10 -8.37 -0.24
CA ALA A 26 -2.71 -9.31 0.69
C ALA A 26 -3.30 -10.54 -0.03
N ALA A 27 -3.42 -10.49 -1.36
CA ALA A 27 -4.16 -11.45 -2.18
C ALA A 27 -5.60 -11.63 -1.67
N ARG A 28 -6.26 -10.52 -1.36
CA ARG A 28 -7.64 -10.46 -0.86
C ARG A 28 -8.49 -9.51 -1.70
N PRO A 29 -9.83 -9.66 -1.69
CA PRO A 29 -10.72 -8.68 -2.28
C PRO A 29 -10.58 -7.32 -1.57
N ALA A 30 -10.59 -6.22 -2.33
CA ALA A 30 -10.51 -4.88 -1.73
C ALA A 30 -11.69 -4.57 -0.79
N GLU A 31 -12.84 -5.20 -1.01
CA GLU A 31 -14.02 -5.10 -0.14
C GLU A 31 -13.79 -5.68 1.27
N GLU A 32 -12.79 -6.55 1.44
CA GLU A 32 -12.38 -7.10 2.75
C GLU A 32 -11.25 -6.30 3.42
N ILE A 33 -10.78 -5.23 2.77
CA ILE A 33 -9.67 -4.40 3.26
C ILE A 33 -10.24 -3.10 3.78
N ASP A 34 -10.42 -3.04 5.10
CA ASP A 34 -10.79 -1.82 5.82
C ASP A 34 -9.56 -0.99 6.22
N ASN A 35 -9.79 0.21 6.74
CA ASN A 35 -8.71 1.15 7.08
C ASN A 35 -7.84 0.65 8.25
N ASP A 36 -8.36 -0.18 9.14
CA ASP A 36 -7.63 -0.78 10.26
C ASP A 36 -6.93 -2.10 9.85
N PHE A 37 -7.09 -2.55 8.61
CA PHE A 37 -6.49 -3.79 8.11
C PHE A 37 -4.97 -3.75 8.23
N ASN A 38 -4.42 -4.62 9.08
CA ASN A 38 -2.98 -4.75 9.27
C ASN A 38 -2.37 -5.69 8.23
N PHE A 39 -1.78 -5.11 7.19
CA PHE A 39 -1.20 -5.86 6.06
C PHE A 39 0.13 -6.55 6.39
N LYS A 40 0.70 -6.32 7.57
CA LYS A 40 1.89 -7.00 8.08
C LYS A 40 1.54 -8.12 9.07
N ALA A 41 0.28 -8.23 9.49
CA ALA A 41 -0.12 -9.20 10.50
C ALA A 41 0.16 -10.64 10.03
N GLY A 42 0.95 -11.36 10.82
CA GLY A 42 1.31 -12.76 10.54
C GLY A 42 2.33 -12.95 9.41
N ALA A 43 2.89 -11.89 8.84
CA ALA A 43 4.00 -11.98 7.89
C ALA A 43 5.33 -12.23 8.63
N ASN A 44 6.22 -13.03 8.03
CA ASN A 44 7.59 -13.15 8.51
C ASN A 44 8.43 -11.94 8.08
N LYS A 45 9.63 -11.80 8.65
CA LYS A 45 10.50 -10.64 8.40
C LYS A 45 10.80 -10.43 6.90
N ASP A 46 11.20 -11.49 6.18
CA ASP A 46 11.48 -11.40 4.74
C ASP A 46 10.28 -10.89 3.94
N ARG A 47 9.07 -11.35 4.27
CA ARG A 47 7.84 -10.89 3.61
C ARG A 47 7.50 -9.45 3.98
N VAL A 48 7.73 -9.03 5.23
CA VAL A 48 7.55 -7.63 5.65
C VAL A 48 8.51 -6.71 4.91
N ASP A 49 9.78 -7.08 4.77
CA ASP A 49 10.79 -6.28 4.07
C ASP A 49 10.42 -6.12 2.57
N LEU A 50 9.93 -7.19 1.93
CA LEU A 50 9.41 -7.13 0.55
C LEU A 50 8.14 -6.26 0.42
N LEU A 51 7.21 -6.37 1.38
CA LEU A 51 6.00 -5.54 1.40
C LEU A 51 6.34 -4.07 1.55
N ASN A 52 7.27 -3.72 2.45
CA ASN A 52 7.72 -2.34 2.64
C ASN A 52 8.27 -1.74 1.36
N ALA A 53 9.16 -2.45 0.66
CA ALA A 53 9.74 -2.00 -0.60
C ALA A 53 8.68 -1.83 -1.68
N SER A 54 7.75 -2.77 -1.78
CA SER A 54 6.72 -2.75 -2.81
C SER A 54 5.70 -1.63 -2.60
N ILE A 55 5.30 -1.40 -1.36
CA ILE A 55 4.42 -0.28 -1.00
C ILE A 55 5.14 1.05 -1.23
N ALA A 56 6.41 1.18 -0.88
CA ALA A 56 7.19 2.39 -1.11
C ALA A 56 7.30 2.73 -2.61
N GLU A 57 7.53 1.73 -3.45
CA GLU A 57 7.50 1.87 -4.92
C GLU A 57 6.12 2.33 -5.41
N ALA A 58 5.05 1.70 -4.95
CA ALA A 58 3.70 2.07 -5.33
C ALA A 58 3.34 3.50 -4.89
N LEU A 59 3.75 3.92 -3.68
CA LEU A 59 3.57 5.29 -3.20
C LEU A 59 4.31 6.30 -4.08
N SER A 60 5.54 5.98 -4.48
CA SER A 60 6.33 6.85 -5.34
C SER A 60 5.80 6.90 -6.77
N SER A 61 5.30 5.78 -7.31
CA SER A 61 4.88 5.67 -8.71
C SER A 61 3.42 6.11 -8.93
N VAL A 62 2.50 5.65 -8.08
CA VAL A 62 1.04 5.84 -8.24
C VAL A 62 0.58 7.12 -7.58
N PHE A 63 1.11 7.42 -6.40
CA PHE A 63 0.70 8.58 -5.60
C PHE A 63 1.68 9.75 -5.74
N ASN A 64 2.80 9.55 -6.46
CA ASN A 64 3.86 10.54 -6.65
C ASN A 64 4.42 11.07 -5.30
N VAL A 65 4.43 10.20 -4.28
CA VAL A 65 4.93 10.49 -2.93
C VAL A 65 6.30 9.83 -2.78
N PRO A 66 7.41 10.58 -2.80
CA PRO A 66 8.75 10.02 -2.63
C PRO A 66 8.83 9.31 -1.28
N THR A 67 8.97 7.99 -1.34
CA THR A 67 8.92 7.12 -0.17
C THR A 67 9.97 6.03 -0.32
N GLU A 68 10.75 5.80 0.73
CA GLU A 68 11.67 4.68 0.82
C GLU A 68 11.09 3.57 1.71
N SER A 69 11.59 2.34 1.59
CA SER A 69 11.11 1.19 2.37
C SER A 69 11.13 1.45 3.89
N ILE A 70 12.11 2.24 4.37
CA ILE A 70 12.25 2.59 5.79
C ILE A 70 11.14 3.52 6.29
N ASP A 71 10.56 4.34 5.42
CA ASP A 71 9.41 5.19 5.76
C ASP A 71 8.13 4.35 5.92
N VAL A 72 8.06 3.21 5.23
CA VAL A 72 6.93 2.27 5.30
C VAL A 72 7.08 1.27 6.43
N GLU A 73 8.30 0.99 6.89
CA GLU A 73 8.59 0.08 7.99
C GLU A 73 7.72 0.32 9.25
N PRO A 74 7.53 1.55 9.74
CA PRO A 74 6.66 1.80 10.90
C PRO A 74 5.16 1.71 10.60
N LEU A 75 4.75 1.77 9.32
CA LEU A 75 3.34 1.79 8.90
C LEU A 75 2.81 0.37 8.82
N SER A 76 1.68 0.07 9.47
CA SER A 76 1.16 -1.31 9.53
C SER A 76 -0.25 -1.46 9.01
N THR A 77 -1.00 -0.35 8.92
CA THR A 77 -2.40 -0.34 8.54
C THR A 77 -2.65 0.42 7.24
N VAL A 78 -3.78 0.14 6.59
CA VAL A 78 -4.25 0.91 5.43
C VAL A 78 -4.35 2.41 5.77
N GLN A 79 -4.87 2.73 6.96
CA GLN A 79 -4.98 4.11 7.45
C GLN A 79 -3.61 4.79 7.55
N ASP A 80 -2.56 4.08 7.99
CA ASP A 80 -1.21 4.64 8.05
C ASP A 80 -0.71 5.07 6.67
N ILE A 81 -0.98 4.26 5.64
CA ILE A 81 -0.60 4.56 4.27
C ILE A 81 -1.43 5.73 3.72
N ILE A 82 -2.74 5.77 3.97
CA ILE A 82 -3.60 6.90 3.61
C ILE A 82 -3.09 8.19 4.25
N ASN A 83 -2.76 8.15 5.54
CA ASN A 83 -2.20 9.29 6.26
C ASN A 83 -0.88 9.73 5.65
N ARG A 84 0.00 8.80 5.27
CA ARG A 84 1.27 9.12 4.63
C ARG A 84 1.08 9.83 3.29
N VAL A 85 0.11 9.40 2.48
CA VAL A 85 -0.22 10.03 1.19
C VAL A 85 -0.82 11.42 1.40
N ASN A 86 -1.74 11.59 2.34
CA ASN A 86 -2.41 12.86 2.57
C ASN A 86 -1.52 13.93 3.24
N ASN A 87 -0.47 13.51 3.95
CA ASN A 87 0.48 14.41 4.62
C ASN A 87 1.78 14.63 3.82
N ALA A 88 1.85 14.11 2.59
CA ALA A 88 3.02 14.24 1.71
C ALA A 88 3.10 15.61 1.01
#